data_AF-A0A520DWY8-F1
#
_entry.id   AF-A0A520DWY8-F1
#
_cell.length_a   1.000
_cell.length_b   1.000
_cell.length_c   1.000
_cell.angle_alpha   90.00
_cell.angle_beta   90.00
_cell.angle_gamma   90.00
#
_symmetry.space_group_name_H-M   'P 1'
#
loop_
_entity.id
_entity.type
_entity.pdbx_description
1 polymer ?
#
loop_
_entity_poly.entity_id
_entity_poly.type
_entity_poly.pdbx_seq_one_letter_code
_entity_poly.pdbx_strand_id
1 'polypeptide(L)'
;LAEMYLNRAEANAKLGNAQLALDDVNIIRTRAGIATHTIASVAASGKTILDVVLEERWLEHAFEGQRAYDLFRNGRPMVRNYPGSQAVNGNVNQTVTAFDNRVISFIPLTEINKNPALTQNP
;
A
#
# COMPACT_ATOMS: atom_id res chain seq x y z
N LEU A 1 -9.65 -9.02 11.86
CA LEU A 1 -8.66 -10.10 12.10
C LEU A 1 -7.67 -10.25 10.93
N ALA A 2 -8.13 -10.18 9.68
CA ALA A 2 -7.26 -10.22 8.49
C ALA A 2 -6.06 -9.27 8.55
N GLU A 3 -6.28 -8.03 9.01
CA GLU A 3 -5.22 -7.04 9.17
C GLU A 3 -4.06 -7.52 10.06
N MET A 4 -4.33 -8.28 11.13
CA MET A 4 -3.27 -8.78 12.02
C MET A 4 -2.35 -9.77 11.31
N TYR A 5 -2.92 -10.68 10.52
CA TYR A 5 -2.14 -11.59 9.68
C TYR A 5 -1.34 -10.82 8.64
N LEU A 6 -1.93 -9.84 7.98
CA LEU A 6 -1.26 -9.07 6.93
C LEU A 6 -0.19 -8.11 7.48
N ASN A 7 -0.36 -7.58 8.70
CA ASN A 7 0.68 -6.82 9.40
C ASN A 7 1.87 -7.71 9.75
N ARG A 8 1.62 -8.93 10.24
CA ARG A 8 2.65 -9.93 10.53
C ARG A 8 3.35 -10.41 9.25
N ALA A 9 2.59 -10.65 8.18
CA ALA A 9 3.10 -11.03 6.87
C ALA A 9 4.08 -10.00 6.32
N GLU A 10 3.73 -8.71 6.41
CA GLU A 10 4.58 -7.63 5.93
C GLU A 10 5.87 -7.51 6.74
N ALA A 11 5.78 -7.62 8.07
CA ALA A 11 6.96 -7.64 8.93
C ALA A 11 7.89 -8.81 8.56
N ASN A 12 7.35 -10.02 8.39
CA ASN A 12 8.09 -11.18 7.95
C ASN A 12 8.73 -10.98 6.57
N ALA A 13 8.00 -10.40 5.60
CA ALA A 13 8.53 -10.09 4.28
C ALA A 13 9.72 -9.12 4.34
N LYS A 14 9.63 -8.08 5.19
CA LYS A 14 10.71 -7.10 5.41
C LYS A 14 11.93 -7.67 6.12
N LEU A 15 11.72 -8.67 6.99
CA LEU A 15 12.79 -9.39 7.69
C LEU A 15 13.43 -10.52 6.84
N GLY A 16 12.92 -10.78 5.63
CA GLY A 16 13.40 -11.87 4.77
C GLY A 16 12.82 -13.25 5.11
N ASN A 17 11.84 -13.34 6.00
CA ASN A 17 11.17 -14.57 6.41
C ASN A 17 10.07 -14.96 5.41
N ALA A 18 10.48 -15.33 4.19
CA ALA A 18 9.58 -15.51 3.05
C ALA A 18 8.45 -16.52 3.31
N GLN A 19 8.77 -17.70 3.86
CA GLN A 19 7.77 -18.73 4.11
C GLN A 19 6.73 -18.27 5.14
N LEU A 20 7.17 -17.68 6.25
CA LEU A 20 6.28 -17.17 7.30
C LEU A 20 5.34 -16.07 6.78
N ALA A 21 5.83 -15.20 5.88
CA ALA A 21 4.98 -14.21 5.24
C ALA A 21 3.90 -14.83 4.34
N LEU A 22 4.26 -15.88 3.59
CA LEU A 22 3.29 -16.58 2.74
C LEU A 22 2.30 -17.41 3.55
N ASP A 23 2.70 -17.99 4.68
CA ASP A 23 1.79 -18.71 5.57
C ASP A 23 0.68 -17.77 6.06
N ASP A 24 1.04 -16.54 6.45
CA ASP A 24 0.08 -15.51 6.85
C ASP A 24 -0.84 -15.06 5.70
N VAL A 25 -0.29 -14.80 4.52
CA VAL A 25 -1.09 -14.47 3.31
C VAL A 25 -2.03 -15.60 2.96
N ASN A 26 -1.58 -16.85 3.05
CA ASN A 26 -2.36 -18.02 2.66
C ASN A 26 -3.55 -18.26 3.58
N ILE A 27 -3.50 -17.85 4.85
CA ILE A 27 -4.69 -17.87 5.73
C ILE A 27 -5.82 -17.02 5.12
N ILE A 28 -5.49 -15.84 4.61
CA ILE A 28 -6.45 -14.91 3.96
C ILE A 28 -7.00 -15.55 2.69
N ARG A 29 -6.09 -16.04 1.83
CA ARG A 29 -6.41 -16.63 0.52
C ARG A 29 -7.27 -17.89 0.63
N THR A 30 -6.94 -18.79 1.55
CA THR A 30 -7.72 -20.00 1.82
C THR A 30 -9.14 -19.64 2.28
N ARG A 31 -9.29 -18.65 3.17
CA ARG A 31 -10.60 -18.18 3.63
C ARG A 31 -11.39 -17.46 2.52
N ALA A 32 -10.72 -16.85 1.55
CA ALA A 32 -11.31 -16.29 0.34
C ALA A 32 -11.60 -17.33 -0.75
N GLY A 33 -11.21 -18.60 -0.58
CA GLY A 33 -11.45 -19.68 -1.54
C GLY A 33 -10.59 -19.59 -2.82
N ILE A 34 -9.44 -18.92 -2.76
CA ILE A 34 -8.53 -18.75 -3.91
C ILE A 34 -7.22 -19.51 -3.71
N ALA A 35 -6.51 -19.77 -4.80
CA ALA A 35 -5.26 -20.55 -4.78
C ALA A 35 -4.20 -19.91 -3.88
N THR A 36 -3.52 -20.71 -3.05
CA THR A 36 -2.45 -20.27 -2.17
C THR A 36 -1.15 -19.99 -2.94
N HIS A 37 -0.30 -19.14 -2.37
CA HIS A 37 1.04 -18.87 -2.88
C HIS A 37 2.07 -19.85 -2.30
N THR A 38 2.98 -20.28 -3.16
CA THR A 38 4.24 -20.93 -2.79
C THR A 38 5.42 -20.05 -3.19
N ILE A 39 6.59 -20.26 -2.56
CA ILE A 39 7.83 -19.55 -2.95
C ILE A 39 8.10 -19.67 -4.45
N ALA A 40 7.90 -20.86 -5.02
CA ALA A 40 8.06 -21.10 -6.45
C ALA A 40 7.07 -20.30 -7.31
N SER A 41 5.79 -20.23 -6.90
CA SER A 41 4.78 -19.45 -7.62
C SER A 41 5.08 -17.95 -7.62
N VAL A 42 5.62 -17.44 -6.50
CA VAL A 42 5.98 -16.02 -6.38
C VAL A 42 7.19 -15.71 -7.25
N ALA A 43 8.23 -16.56 -7.20
CA ALA A 43 9.41 -16.41 -8.05
C ALA A 43 9.06 -16.44 -9.55
N ALA A 44 8.18 -17.35 -9.97
CA ALA A 44 7.71 -17.44 -11.35
C ALA A 44 6.92 -16.20 -11.82
N SER A 45 6.31 -15.46 -10.89
CA SER A 45 5.55 -14.24 -11.19
C SER A 45 6.42 -12.98 -11.34
N GLY A 46 7.72 -13.06 -11.02
CA GLY A 46 8.63 -11.90 -11.00
C GLY A 46 8.35 -10.89 -9.87
N LYS A 47 7.48 -11.24 -8.90
CA LYS A 47 7.15 -10.42 -7.74
C LYS A 47 8.06 -10.75 -6.56
N THR A 48 8.31 -9.77 -5.70
CA THR A 48 8.89 -10.04 -4.38
C THR A 48 7.81 -10.54 -3.41
N ILE A 49 8.22 -11.12 -2.28
CA ILE A 49 7.29 -11.50 -1.21
C ILE A 49 6.53 -10.27 -0.70
N LEU A 50 7.20 -9.12 -0.57
CA LEU A 50 6.55 -7.88 -0.16
C LEU A 50 5.49 -7.42 -1.17
N ASP A 51 5.72 -7.60 -2.47
CA ASP A 51 4.72 -7.26 -3.49
C ASP A 51 3.45 -8.12 -3.36
N VAL A 52 3.62 -9.43 -3.10
CA VAL A 52 2.50 -10.34 -2.85
C VAL A 52 1.71 -9.93 -1.59
N VAL A 53 2.41 -9.60 -0.50
CA VAL A 53 1.76 -9.12 0.73
C VAL A 53 0.99 -7.81 0.48
N LEU A 54 1.59 -6.83 -0.20
CA LEU A 54 0.96 -5.54 -0.48
C LEU A 54 -0.19 -5.64 -1.48
N GLU A 55 -0.18 -6.64 -2.36
CA GLU A 55 -1.28 -6.96 -3.25
C GLU A 55 -2.44 -7.61 -2.49
N GLU A 56 -2.16 -8.58 -1.64
CA GLU A 56 -3.20 -9.21 -0.79
C GLU A 56 -3.85 -8.17 0.13
N ARG A 57 -3.06 -7.26 0.73
CA ARG A 57 -3.58 -6.13 1.51
C ARG A 57 -4.52 -5.23 0.71
N TRP A 58 -4.21 -4.99 -0.56
CA TRP A 58 -5.06 -4.16 -1.41
C TRP A 58 -6.39 -4.84 -1.73
N LEU A 59 -6.35 -6.14 -2.00
CA LEU A 59 -7.54 -6.92 -2.33
C LEU A 59 -8.44 -7.13 -1.11
N GLU A 60 -7.88 -7.53 0.03
CA GLU A 60 -8.63 -7.79 1.26
C GLU A 60 -9.24 -6.51 1.85
N HIS A 61 -8.50 -5.39 1.84
CA HIS A 61 -8.93 -4.11 2.41
C HIS A 61 -9.39 -3.10 1.35
N ALA A 62 -9.92 -3.60 0.23
CA ALA A 62 -10.45 -2.75 -0.82
C ALA A 62 -11.56 -1.85 -0.26
N PHE A 63 -11.46 -0.54 -0.51
CA PHE A 63 -12.39 0.48 -0.01
C PHE A 63 -12.40 0.72 1.51
N GLU A 64 -11.39 0.24 2.24
CA GLU A 64 -11.24 0.48 3.69
C GLU A 64 -10.21 1.57 4.05
N GLY A 65 -9.74 2.34 3.07
CA GLY A 65 -8.84 3.49 3.30
C GLY A 65 -7.36 3.16 3.52
N GLN A 66 -6.95 1.89 3.44
CA GLN A 66 -5.58 1.46 3.75
C GLN A 66 -4.56 1.72 2.62
N ARG A 67 -5.00 1.70 1.35
CA ARG A 67 -4.10 1.61 0.18
C ARG A 67 -3.07 2.73 0.08
N ALA A 68 -3.44 3.97 0.43
CA ALA A 68 -2.52 5.10 0.38
C ALA A 68 -1.36 4.93 1.38
N TYR A 69 -1.69 4.58 2.62
CA TYR A 69 -0.72 4.35 3.68
C TYR A 69 0.21 3.19 3.33
N ASP A 70 -0.33 2.07 2.86
CA ASP A 70 0.44 0.89 2.49
C ASP A 70 1.50 1.17 1.41
N LEU A 71 1.15 1.95 0.40
CA LEU A 71 2.08 2.31 -0.66
C LEU A 71 3.15 3.29 -0.17
N PHE A 72 2.73 4.43 0.39
CA PHE A 72 3.65 5.51 0.72
C PHE A 72 4.63 5.14 1.83
N ARG A 73 4.18 4.42 2.87
CA ARG A 73 5.09 3.94 3.95
C ARG A 73 6.08 2.87 3.49
N ASN A 74 5.86 2.27 2.32
CA ASN A 74 6.77 1.34 1.67
C ASN A 74 7.56 2.00 0.52
N GLY A 75 7.56 3.33 0.43
CA GLY A 75 8.28 4.06 -0.62
C GLY A 75 7.74 3.81 -2.03
N ARG A 76 6.50 3.29 -2.15
CA ARG A 76 5.89 2.94 -3.44
C ARG A 76 4.99 4.08 -3.94
N PRO A 77 4.98 4.37 -5.24
CA PRO A 77 4.09 5.38 -5.80
C PRO A 77 2.63 4.88 -5.81
N MET A 78 1.69 5.82 -5.71
CA MET A 78 0.30 5.59 -6.08
C MET A 78 0.14 5.90 -7.57
N VAL A 79 -0.11 4.85 -8.35
CA VAL A 79 -0.34 4.93 -9.80
C VAL A 79 -1.82 4.70 -10.08
N ARG A 80 -2.49 5.68 -10.67
CA ARG A 80 -3.90 5.64 -11.06
C ARG A 80 -4.08 5.93 -12.54
N ASN A 81 -3.23 5.30 -13.36
CA ASN A 81 -3.22 5.50 -14.81
C ASN A 81 -4.36 4.73 -15.50
N TYR A 82 -5.60 5.04 -15.12
CA TYR A 82 -6.79 4.41 -15.66
C TYR A 82 -7.46 5.33 -16.69
N PRO A 83 -7.85 4.82 -17.87
CA PRO A 83 -8.68 5.58 -18.79
C PRO A 83 -10.06 5.85 -18.16
N GLY A 84 -10.70 6.97 -18.49
CA GLY A 84 -12.04 7.31 -18.01
C GLY A 84 -12.28 8.81 -17.82
N SER A 85 -13.46 9.16 -17.28
CA SER A 85 -13.88 10.55 -17.05
C SER A 85 -13.03 11.30 -16.03
N GLN A 86 -12.24 10.59 -15.22
CA GLN A 86 -11.28 11.15 -14.28
C GLN A 86 -10.01 11.75 -14.93
N ALA A 87 -9.80 11.56 -16.24
CA ALA A 87 -8.64 12.11 -16.93
C ALA A 87 -8.79 13.63 -17.11
N VAL A 88 -7.91 14.40 -16.48
CA VAL A 88 -7.89 15.86 -16.62
C VAL A 88 -7.24 16.20 -17.97
N ASN A 89 -8.00 16.81 -18.88
CA ASN A 89 -7.55 17.16 -20.24
C ASN A 89 -6.97 15.96 -21.02
N GLY A 90 -7.54 14.76 -20.82
CA GLY A 90 -7.05 13.53 -21.46
C GLY A 90 -5.73 13.00 -20.89
N ASN A 91 -5.15 13.65 -19.87
CA ASN A 91 -3.98 13.15 -19.18
C ASN A 91 -4.38 12.02 -18.22
N VAL A 92 -3.98 10.80 -18.58
CA VAL A 92 -4.16 9.60 -17.76
C VAL A 92 -2.97 9.34 -16.84
N ASN A 93 -1.88 10.10 -16.91
CA ASN A 93 -0.72 9.92 -16.04
C ASN A 93 -0.99 10.55 -14.67
N GLN A 94 -1.62 9.77 -13.80
CA GLN A 94 -1.96 10.14 -12.43
C GLN A 94 -1.08 9.34 -11.48
N THR A 95 0.16 9.82 -11.30
CA THR A 95 1.12 9.23 -10.37
C THR A 95 1.47 10.22 -9.25
N VAL A 96 1.40 9.75 -8.01
CA VAL A 96 1.91 10.46 -6.82
C VAL A 96 3.01 9.61 -6.22
N THR A 97 4.23 10.15 -6.15
CA THR A 97 5.36 9.43 -5.55
C THR A 97 5.23 9.44 -4.02
N ALA A 98 5.89 8.49 -3.34
CA ALA A 98 5.82 8.41 -1.88
C ALA A 98 6.42 9.63 -1.15
N PHE A 99 7.24 10.42 -1.84
CA PHE A 99 7.93 11.60 -1.29
C PHE A 99 7.40 12.91 -1.86
N ASP A 100 6.26 12.87 -2.56
CA ASP A 100 5.60 14.07 -3.04
C ASP A 100 5.01 14.88 -1.87
N ASN A 101 5.12 16.20 -1.90
CA ASN A 101 4.59 17.09 -0.85
C ASN A 101 3.10 16.87 -0.59
N ARG A 102 2.34 16.37 -1.58
CA ARG A 102 0.91 16.04 -1.45
C ARG A 102 0.63 14.82 -0.56
N VAL A 103 1.64 14.04 -0.18
CA VAL A 103 1.49 12.87 0.70
C VAL A 103 1.28 13.30 2.16
N ILE A 104 1.91 14.40 2.58
CA ILE A 104 1.80 14.92 3.94
C ILE A 104 0.77 16.05 3.93
N SER A 105 -0.35 15.84 4.61
CA SER A 105 -1.41 16.85 4.72
C SER A 105 -0.89 18.16 5.32
N PHE A 106 -1.36 19.29 4.82
CA PHE A 106 -1.07 20.58 5.43
C PHE A 106 -1.65 20.69 6.84
N ILE A 107 -0.91 21.39 7.69
CA ILE A 107 -1.41 21.85 8.98
C ILE A 107 -2.49 22.90 8.70
N PRO A 108 -3.68 22.83 9.33
CA PRO A 108 -4.73 23.82 9.13
C PRO A 108 -4.22 25.25 9.36
N LEU A 109 -4.55 26.16 8.46
CA LEU A 109 -4.07 27.54 8.50
C LEU A 109 -4.45 28.26 9.82
N THR A 110 -5.60 27.92 10.39
CA THR A 110 -6.04 28.46 11.68
C THR A 110 -5.07 28.13 12.81
N GLU A 111 -4.44 26.95 12.77
CA GLU A 111 -3.49 26.53 13.79
C GLU A 111 -2.12 27.19 13.59
N ILE A 112 -1.67 27.32 12.34
CA ILE A 112 -0.46 28.10 11.99
C ILE A 112 -0.58 29.54 12.47
N ASN A 113 -1.74 30.18 12.27
CA ASN A 113 -1.95 31.57 12.68
C ASN A 113 -2.01 31.73 14.21
N LYS A 114 -2.44 30.71 14.95
CA LYS A 114 -2.51 30.74 16.42
C LYS A 114 -1.17 30.48 17.08
N ASN A 115 -0.32 29.65 16.47
CA ASN A 115 0.96 29.27 17.04
C ASN A 115 2.11 29.55 16.06
N PRO A 116 2.80 30.70 16.21
CA PRO A 116 3.93 31.09 15.35
C PRO A 116 5.13 30.13 15.37
N ALA A 117 5.20 29.20 16.34
CA ALA A 117 6.24 28.17 16.38
C ALA A 117 5.97 27.00 15.42
N LEU A 118 4.77 26.89 14.85
CA LEU A 118 4.45 25.87 13.86
C LEU A 118 4.99 26.26 12.48
N THR A 119 5.70 25.33 11.86
CA THR A 119 6.12 25.41 10.46
C THR A 119 5.19 24.56 9.59
N GLN A 120 4.78 25.09 8.45
CA GLN A 120 3.96 24.33 7.50
C GLN A 120 4.75 23.15 6.91
N ASN A 121 4.04 22.07 6.59
CA ASN A 121 4.60 20.97 5.81
C ASN A 121 5.01 21.47 4.41
N PRO A 122 6.09 20.92 3.83
CA PRO A 122 6.60 21.37 2.53
C PRO A 122 5.57 21.23 1.39
#